data_AF-A0A520KIW0-F1
#
_entry.id   AF-A0A520KIW0-F1
#
_cell.length_a   1.000
_cell.length_b   1.000
_cell.length_c   1.000
_cell.angle_alpha   90.00
_cell.angle_beta   90.00
_cell.angle_gamma   90.00
#
_symmetry.space_group_name_H-M   'P 1'
#
loop_
_entity.id
_entity.type
_entity.pdbx_description
1 polymer ?
#
loop_
_entity_poly.entity_id
_entity_poly.type
_entity_poly.pdbx_seq_one_letter_code
_entity_poly.pdbx_strand_id
1 'polypeptide(L)'
;MRRFILYSNTGSTSGDFNINDLPGDGGRMDLVARSVISCLWVSGRLREETKFIVSLNGPPNPSTALLFDGGALKGVRPNERSIGLWIKKVLNERDSAVGLEWSNPTSSNIKISKKNHVQILDDIDGDLFLMSSSGKDIREEELKNPTFILGDHLGIKKQDLERIRGTRSLSVGPETLFASQTITVLNNELDRRKKGL
;
A
#
# COMPACT_ATOMS: atom_id res chain seq x y z
N MET A 1 10.26 1.21 12.36
CA MET A 1 9.64 0.93 11.05
C MET A 1 8.12 1.13 11.12
N ARG A 2 7.52 1.60 10.04
CA ARG A 2 6.06 1.69 9.85
C ARG A 2 5.68 1.07 8.50
N ARG A 3 4.53 0.41 8.44
CA ARG A 3 4.06 -0.28 7.22
C ARG A 3 2.64 0.12 6.89
N PHE A 4 2.33 0.11 5.61
CA PHE A 4 1.01 0.39 5.09
C PHE A 4 0.65 -0.69 4.09
N ILE A 5 -0.53 -1.28 4.22
CA ILE A 5 -1.08 -2.27 3.30
C ILE A 5 -2.34 -1.67 2.69
N LEU A 6 -2.33 -1.50 1.37
CA LEU A 6 -3.50 -1.08 0.60
C LEU A 6 -4.12 -2.29 -0.09
N TYR A 7 -5.42 -2.50 0.16
CA TYR A 7 -6.24 -3.47 -0.55
C TYR A 7 -6.89 -2.77 -1.75
N SER A 8 -6.33 -3.01 -2.94
CA SER A 8 -6.87 -2.50 -4.20
C SER A 8 -7.75 -3.56 -4.84
N ASN A 9 -9.05 -3.35 -4.81
CA ASN A 9 -10.05 -4.29 -5.33
C ASN A 9 -10.03 -4.34 -6.86
N THR A 10 -9.78 -3.20 -7.50
CA THR A 10 -9.88 -3.06 -8.95
C THR A 10 -8.53 -2.99 -9.64
N GLY A 11 -7.44 -2.78 -8.90
CA GLY A 11 -6.10 -2.59 -9.46
C GLY A 11 -5.69 -3.73 -10.38
N SER A 12 -5.34 -3.40 -11.63
CA SER A 12 -4.96 -4.39 -12.63
C SER A 12 -3.77 -5.22 -12.15
N THR A 13 -3.82 -6.52 -12.43
CA THR A 13 -2.77 -7.49 -12.10
C THR A 13 -1.88 -7.83 -13.29
N SER A 14 -2.11 -7.16 -14.43
CA SER A 14 -1.28 -7.19 -15.63
C SER A 14 -0.67 -5.80 -15.86
N GLY A 15 0.51 -5.75 -16.48
CA GLY A 15 1.06 -4.50 -16.99
C GLY A 15 0.41 -4.09 -18.31
N ASP A 16 -0.56 -4.81 -18.83
CA ASP A 16 -1.29 -4.45 -20.05
C ASP A 16 -2.44 -3.46 -19.76
N PHE A 17 -2.10 -2.28 -19.25
CA PHE A 17 -3.02 -1.15 -19.13
C PHE A 17 -2.44 0.15 -19.74
N ASN A 18 -3.31 1.05 -20.17
CA ASN A 18 -3.00 2.33 -20.73
C ASN A 18 -2.46 3.29 -19.66
N ILE A 19 -1.21 3.74 -19.81
CA ILE A 19 -0.59 4.67 -18.86
C ILE A 19 -1.28 6.05 -18.82
N ASN A 20 -2.01 6.40 -19.87
CA ASN A 20 -2.80 7.64 -19.91
C ASN A 20 -4.18 7.47 -19.26
N ASP A 21 -4.58 6.24 -18.92
CA ASP A 21 -5.84 5.92 -18.24
C ASP A 21 -5.59 5.02 -17.01
N LEU A 22 -4.85 5.56 -16.05
CA LEU A 22 -4.65 4.94 -14.74
C LEU A 22 -5.96 4.67 -13.97
N PRO A 23 -6.98 5.56 -13.97
CA PRO A 23 -8.21 5.32 -13.21
C PRO A 23 -9.11 4.26 -13.85
N GLY A 24 -9.25 4.25 -15.18
CA GLY A 24 -10.09 3.30 -15.91
C GLY A 24 -9.39 1.97 -16.13
N ASP A 25 -8.60 1.89 -17.20
CA ASP A 25 -7.91 0.66 -17.63
C ASP A 25 -6.92 0.11 -16.58
N GLY A 26 -6.24 1.01 -15.84
CA GLY A 26 -5.39 0.62 -14.72
C GLY A 26 -6.15 0.10 -13.49
N GLY A 27 -7.47 0.26 -13.45
CA GLY A 27 -8.30 -0.17 -12.34
C GLY A 27 -8.06 0.62 -11.06
N ARG A 28 -8.12 1.95 -11.14
CA ARG A 28 -7.76 2.88 -10.06
C ARG A 28 -6.27 2.85 -9.66
N MET A 29 -5.39 2.65 -10.65
CA MET A 29 -3.94 2.70 -10.45
C MET A 29 -3.47 4.11 -10.04
N ASP A 30 -4.24 5.14 -10.38
CA ASP A 30 -4.05 6.52 -9.92
C ASP A 30 -4.12 6.63 -8.39
N LEU A 31 -5.06 5.92 -7.76
CA LEU A 31 -5.19 5.83 -6.30
C LEU A 31 -3.99 5.11 -5.68
N VAL A 32 -3.56 4.00 -6.27
CA VAL A 32 -2.37 3.25 -5.82
C VAL A 32 -1.14 4.16 -5.89
N ALA A 33 -0.95 4.85 -7.01
CA ALA A 33 0.20 5.74 -7.20
C ALA A 33 0.20 6.90 -6.20
N ARG A 34 -0.94 7.56 -5.96
CA ARG A 34 -1.04 8.60 -4.91
C ARG A 34 -0.73 8.04 -3.52
N SER A 35 -1.17 6.81 -3.23
CA SER A 35 -0.90 6.16 -1.93
C SER A 35 0.58 5.87 -1.75
N VAL A 36 1.27 5.41 -2.81
CA VAL A 36 2.73 5.24 -2.84
C VAL A 36 3.45 6.57 -2.59
N ILE A 37 3.02 7.66 -3.24
CA ILE A 37 3.59 9.01 -3.05
C ILE A 37 3.46 9.44 -1.59
N SER A 38 2.23 9.46 -1.06
CA SER A 38 1.92 9.88 0.31
C SER A 38 2.62 9.02 1.38
N CYS A 39 2.88 7.75 1.05
CA CYS A 39 3.55 6.83 1.96
C CYS A 39 5.04 7.11 2.07
N LEU A 40 5.74 7.30 0.94
CA LEU A 40 7.20 7.23 0.90
C LEU A 40 7.90 8.57 0.78
N TRP A 41 7.31 9.57 0.13
CA TRP A 41 8.01 10.84 -0.11
C TRP A 41 7.71 11.89 0.95
N VAL A 42 8.77 12.64 1.28
CA VAL A 42 8.69 13.97 1.86
C VAL A 42 9.52 14.91 0.98
N SER A 43 9.55 16.20 1.29
CA SER A 43 10.39 17.13 0.53
C SER A 43 11.85 16.68 0.52
N GLY A 44 12.41 16.49 -0.68
CA GLY A 44 13.82 16.17 -0.90
C GLY A 44 14.29 14.74 -0.61
N ARG A 45 13.48 13.87 -0.01
CA ARG A 45 13.92 12.50 0.35
C ARG A 45 12.79 11.48 0.49
N LEU A 46 13.18 10.21 0.58
CA LEU A 46 12.31 9.10 0.96
C LEU A 46 12.26 8.94 2.49
N ARG A 47 11.20 8.32 2.98
CA ARG A 47 11.07 7.80 4.34
C ARG A 47 11.66 6.39 4.36
N GLU A 48 12.96 6.28 4.69
CA GLU A 48 13.72 5.03 4.64
C GLU A 48 13.12 3.92 5.53
N GLU A 49 12.60 4.30 6.70
CA GLU A 49 11.96 3.38 7.66
C GLU A 49 10.46 3.13 7.39
N THR A 50 10.06 3.10 6.11
CA THR A 50 8.66 2.97 5.70
C THR A 50 8.48 2.01 4.53
N LYS A 51 7.52 1.10 4.66
CA LYS A 51 7.16 0.14 3.61
C LYS A 51 5.70 0.31 3.20
N PHE A 52 5.46 0.25 1.90
CA PHE A 52 4.12 0.26 1.33
C PHE A 52 3.91 -1.04 0.57
N ILE A 53 2.87 -1.80 0.94
CA ILE A 53 2.44 -3.00 0.26
C ILE A 53 1.08 -2.70 -0.37
N VAL A 54 0.89 -3.07 -1.63
CA VAL A 54 -0.43 -3.06 -2.26
C VAL A 54 -0.77 -4.46 -2.73
N SER A 55 -1.96 -4.93 -2.35
CA SER A 55 -2.58 -6.13 -2.89
C SER A 55 -3.52 -5.72 -4.01
N LEU A 56 -3.16 -6.07 -5.25
CA LEU A 56 -3.93 -5.83 -6.46
C LEU A 56 -4.83 -7.05 -6.72
N ASN A 57 -6.13 -6.81 -6.83
CA ASN A 57 -7.16 -7.85 -6.93
C ASN A 57 -8.08 -7.67 -8.15
N GLY A 58 -7.71 -6.80 -9.08
CA GLY A 58 -8.37 -6.65 -10.37
C GLY A 58 -7.97 -7.73 -11.38
N PRO A 59 -8.66 -7.79 -12.53
CA PRO A 59 -8.32 -8.70 -13.63
C PRO A 59 -6.90 -8.44 -14.18
N PRO A 60 -6.32 -9.38 -14.94
CA PRO A 60 -6.86 -10.69 -15.29
C PRO A 60 -6.56 -11.80 -14.26
N ASN A 61 -5.51 -11.66 -13.45
CA ASN A 61 -4.93 -12.74 -12.65
C ASN A 61 -4.78 -12.34 -11.16
N PRO A 62 -5.88 -12.05 -10.43
CA PRO A 62 -5.80 -11.80 -8.99
C PRO A 62 -5.37 -13.05 -8.20
N SER A 63 -4.62 -12.93 -7.11
CA SER A 63 -4.03 -11.73 -6.50
C SER A 63 -2.60 -11.46 -6.97
N THR A 64 -2.16 -10.20 -6.88
CA THR A 64 -0.76 -9.81 -7.04
C THR A 64 -0.37 -8.75 -6.01
N ALA A 65 0.73 -8.96 -5.31
CA ALA A 65 1.24 -8.03 -4.31
C ALA A 65 2.46 -7.27 -4.84
N LEU A 66 2.52 -5.97 -4.57
CA LEU A 66 3.71 -5.15 -4.80
C LEU A 66 4.20 -4.56 -3.48
N LEU A 67 5.51 -4.59 -3.25
CA LEU A 67 6.17 -4.00 -2.09
C LEU A 67 7.13 -2.90 -2.54
N PHE A 68 6.91 -1.72 -1.98
CA PHE A 68 7.77 -0.56 -2.11
C PHE A 68 8.45 -0.31 -0.77
N ASP A 69 9.77 -0.38 -0.75
CA ASP A 69 10.59 -0.17 0.44
C ASP A 69 11.31 1.17 0.33
N GLY A 70 11.00 2.12 1.22
CA GLY A 70 11.57 3.46 1.19
C GLY A 70 13.09 3.48 1.35
N GLY A 71 13.69 2.46 1.96
CA GLY A 71 15.15 2.32 2.10
C GLY A 71 15.84 1.70 0.89
N ALA A 72 15.09 1.11 -0.05
CA ALA A 72 15.65 0.43 -1.23
C ALA A 72 15.21 1.04 -2.57
N LEU A 73 14.10 1.79 -2.61
CA LEU A 73 13.49 2.28 -3.84
C LEU A 73 14.47 3.16 -4.65
N LYS A 74 14.62 2.87 -5.94
CA LYS A 74 15.58 3.57 -6.82
C LYS A 74 14.95 3.98 -8.14
N GLY A 75 15.29 5.16 -8.65
CA GLY A 75 14.89 5.61 -9.99
C GLY A 75 13.39 5.92 -10.18
N VAL A 76 12.59 5.90 -9.11
CA VAL A 76 11.17 6.27 -9.13
C VAL A 76 11.00 7.76 -8.80
N ARG A 77 10.05 8.43 -9.47
CA ARG A 77 9.70 9.84 -9.21
C ARG A 77 8.30 9.94 -8.59
N PRO A 78 8.05 10.92 -7.68
CA PRO A 78 6.78 11.05 -6.96
C PRO A 78 5.69 11.70 -7.82
N ASN A 79 5.33 11.07 -8.94
CA ASN A 79 4.17 11.45 -9.72
C ASN A 79 3.45 10.19 -10.23
N GLU A 80 2.14 10.32 -10.46
CA GLU A 80 1.27 9.19 -10.76
C GLU A 80 1.73 8.43 -12.01
N ARG A 81 2.06 9.16 -13.08
CA ARG A 81 2.53 8.58 -14.34
C ARG A 81 3.81 7.77 -14.17
N SER A 82 4.81 8.31 -13.46
CA SER A 82 6.09 7.63 -13.24
C SER A 82 5.92 6.37 -12.41
N ILE A 83 5.09 6.40 -11.37
CA ILE A 83 4.83 5.24 -10.53
C ILE A 83 4.03 4.20 -11.32
N GLY A 84 3.00 4.62 -12.06
CA GLY A 84 2.24 3.75 -12.95
C GLY A 84 3.12 3.05 -13.98
N LEU A 85 4.09 3.75 -14.57
CA LEU A 85 5.06 3.15 -15.51
C LEU A 85 5.93 2.09 -14.83
N TRP A 86 6.37 2.31 -13.60
CA TRP A 86 7.15 1.32 -12.85
C TRP A 86 6.31 0.11 -12.45
N ILE A 87 5.08 0.33 -11.99
CA ILE A 87 4.12 -0.76 -11.72
C ILE A 87 3.88 -1.58 -12.98
N LYS A 88 3.61 -0.93 -14.11
CA LYS A 88 3.44 -1.56 -15.43
C LYS A 88 4.61 -2.48 -15.77
N LYS A 89 5.85 -1.98 -15.64
CA LYS A 89 7.07 -2.76 -15.89
C LYS A 89 7.21 -3.96 -14.96
N VAL A 90 6.93 -3.79 -13.67
CA VAL A 90 7.02 -4.87 -12.69
C VAL A 90 5.96 -5.95 -12.95
N LEU A 91 4.73 -5.55 -13.27
CA LEU A 91 3.64 -6.48 -13.59
C LEU A 91 3.86 -7.25 -14.90
N ASN A 92 4.56 -6.68 -15.88
CA ASN A 92 4.92 -7.40 -17.11
C ASN A 92 5.86 -8.60 -16.85
N GLU A 93 6.60 -8.59 -15.74
CA GLU A 93 7.51 -9.68 -15.34
C GLU A 93 6.84 -10.69 -14.40
N ARG A 94 5.54 -10.53 -14.12
CA ARG A 94 4.81 -11.34 -13.13
C ARG A 94 4.82 -12.83 -13.44
N ASP A 95 4.57 -13.20 -14.69
CA ASP A 95 4.35 -14.61 -15.04
C ASP A 95 5.65 -15.35 -15.32
N SER A 96 6.69 -14.64 -15.75
CA SER A 96 8.03 -15.19 -16.04
C SER A 96 8.89 -15.41 -14.80
N ALA A 97 8.70 -14.63 -13.73
CA ALA A 97 9.68 -14.55 -12.65
C ALA A 97 9.12 -14.72 -11.22
N VAL A 98 7.79 -14.90 -11.04
CA VAL A 98 7.17 -14.69 -9.73
C VAL A 98 6.34 -15.88 -9.23
N GLY A 99 6.67 -16.31 -8.00
CA GLY A 99 5.90 -17.23 -7.18
C GLY A 99 5.32 -16.54 -5.94
N LEU A 100 5.22 -17.26 -4.81
CA LEU A 100 4.80 -16.68 -3.53
C LEU A 100 5.92 -15.87 -2.85
N GLU A 101 7.18 -16.18 -3.12
CA GLU A 101 8.31 -15.40 -2.59
C GLU A 101 8.42 -14.02 -3.23
N TRP A 102 8.89 -13.05 -2.45
CA TRP A 102 9.12 -11.69 -2.92
C TRP A 102 10.30 -11.65 -3.90
N SER A 103 10.02 -11.29 -5.15
CA SER A 103 11.03 -11.17 -6.22
C SER A 103 11.22 -9.70 -6.62
N ASN A 104 12.40 -9.35 -7.12
CA ASN A 104 12.68 -8.01 -7.65
C ASN A 104 13.10 -8.10 -9.13
N PRO A 105 12.15 -8.00 -10.06
CA PRO A 105 12.43 -8.21 -11.48
C PRO A 105 12.99 -6.96 -12.18
N THR A 106 13.10 -5.81 -11.51
CA THR A 106 13.52 -4.55 -12.14
C THR A 106 14.58 -3.81 -11.34
N SER A 107 15.20 -2.80 -11.94
CA SER A 107 16.18 -1.94 -11.26
C SER A 107 15.57 -0.96 -10.25
N SER A 108 14.23 -0.92 -10.12
CA SER A 108 13.54 -0.01 -9.20
C SER A 108 13.53 -0.47 -7.75
N ASN A 109 13.85 -1.74 -7.50
CA ASN A 109 13.68 -2.42 -6.21
C ASN A 109 12.23 -2.53 -5.71
N ILE A 110 11.24 -2.30 -6.58
CA ILE A 110 9.86 -2.68 -6.31
C ILE A 110 9.76 -4.19 -6.41
N LYS A 111 9.38 -4.83 -5.31
CA LYS A 111 9.21 -6.28 -5.26
C LYS A 111 7.80 -6.68 -5.66
N ILE A 112 7.65 -7.85 -6.25
CA ILE A 112 6.39 -8.46 -6.65
C ILE A 112 6.28 -9.87 -6.09
N SER A 113 5.07 -10.27 -5.72
CA SER A 113 4.72 -11.61 -5.25
C SER A 113 3.30 -11.96 -5.69
N LYS A 114 3.00 -13.25 -5.86
CA LYS A 114 1.63 -13.77 -6.05
C LYS A 114 0.87 -13.97 -4.73
N LYS A 115 1.43 -13.54 -3.59
CA LYS A 115 0.78 -13.58 -2.28
C LYS A 115 -0.59 -12.89 -2.32
N ASN A 116 -1.57 -13.56 -1.75
CA ASN A 116 -2.85 -12.94 -1.41
C ASN A 116 -2.73 -12.14 -0.10
N HIS A 117 -3.81 -11.48 0.30
CA HIS A 117 -3.80 -10.65 1.49
C HIS A 117 -3.48 -11.41 2.79
N VAL A 118 -3.94 -12.65 2.95
CA VAL A 118 -3.63 -13.47 4.15
C VAL A 118 -2.13 -13.73 4.21
N GLN A 119 -1.56 -14.18 3.10
CA GLN A 119 -0.13 -14.51 3.02
C GLN A 119 0.77 -13.28 3.12
N ILE A 120 0.26 -12.08 2.81
CA ILE A 120 0.96 -10.82 3.09
C ILE A 120 0.98 -10.58 4.60
N LEU A 121 -0.15 -10.76 5.29
CA LEU A 121 -0.26 -10.53 6.73
C LEU A 121 0.58 -11.52 7.54
N ASP A 122 0.72 -12.76 7.07
CA ASP A 122 1.58 -13.77 7.69
C ASP A 122 3.08 -13.36 7.69
N ASP A 123 3.51 -12.48 6.79
CA ASP A 123 4.89 -11.95 6.74
C ASP A 123 5.10 -10.73 7.66
N ILE A 124 4.05 -10.22 8.29
CA ILE A 124 4.11 -8.97 9.04
C ILE A 124 4.38 -9.24 10.52
N ASP A 125 5.55 -8.81 10.97
CA ASP A 125 5.84 -8.66 12.39
C ASP A 125 5.35 -7.30 12.92
N GLY A 126 4.64 -7.33 14.04
CA GLY A 126 4.25 -6.13 14.81
C GLY A 126 2.74 -5.93 14.90
N ASP A 127 2.35 -4.73 15.32
CA ASP A 127 0.95 -4.41 15.54
C ASP A 127 0.20 -4.16 14.23
N LEU A 128 -0.91 -4.86 14.03
CA LEU A 128 -1.85 -4.64 12.93
C LEU A 128 -2.96 -3.67 13.36
N PHE A 129 -3.28 -2.72 12.50
CA PHE A 129 -4.37 -1.76 12.70
C PHE A 129 -5.22 -1.63 11.44
N LEU A 130 -6.52 -1.83 11.57
CA LEU A 130 -7.48 -1.63 10.49
C LEU A 130 -7.95 -0.18 10.49
N MET A 131 -7.77 0.53 9.37
CA MET A 131 -8.27 1.90 9.26
C MET A 131 -9.79 1.89 9.05
N SER A 132 -10.52 2.55 9.95
CA SER A 132 -11.98 2.70 9.91
C SER A 132 -12.39 4.04 10.51
N SER A 133 -13.38 4.71 9.91
CA SER A 133 -13.94 5.95 10.46
C SER A 133 -14.57 5.78 11.85
N SER A 134 -15.03 4.56 12.18
CA SER A 134 -15.57 4.20 13.50
C SER A 134 -14.52 3.63 14.47
N GLY A 135 -13.24 3.64 14.09
CA GLY A 135 -12.16 3.17 14.94
C GLY A 135 -11.84 4.13 16.08
N LYS A 136 -11.03 3.68 17.05
CA LYS A 136 -10.48 4.53 18.10
C LYS A 136 -9.57 5.59 17.49
N ASP A 137 -9.59 6.83 18.01
CA ASP A 137 -8.70 7.88 17.49
C ASP A 137 -7.24 7.43 17.64
N ILE A 138 -6.46 7.54 16.56
CA ILE A 138 -5.05 7.16 16.55
C ILE A 138 -4.27 7.79 17.70
N ARG A 139 -4.59 9.02 18.11
CA ARG A 139 -3.90 9.77 19.18
C ARG A 139 -4.01 9.11 20.55
N GLU A 140 -5.01 8.26 20.75
CA GLU A 140 -5.23 7.53 21.99
C GLU A 140 -4.61 6.13 21.97
N GLU A 141 -4.04 5.69 20.84
CA GLU A 141 -3.48 4.36 20.67
C GLU A 141 -1.96 4.36 20.79
N GLU A 142 -1.39 3.36 21.46
CA GLU A 142 0.06 3.12 21.43
C GLU A 142 0.46 2.43 20.12
N LEU A 143 1.48 2.97 19.44
CA LEU A 143 1.90 2.50 18.11
C LEU A 143 3.33 1.97 18.16
N LYS A 144 3.49 0.64 18.30
CA LYS A 144 4.78 -0.05 18.27
C LYS A 144 4.94 -0.85 16.98
N ASN A 145 5.87 -0.43 16.12
CA ASN A 145 6.11 -1.03 14.80
C ASN A 145 4.81 -1.24 13.98
N PRO A 146 4.00 -0.19 13.77
CA PRO A 146 2.63 -0.35 13.31
C PRO A 146 2.55 -0.72 11.83
N THR A 147 1.55 -1.53 11.50
CA THR A 147 1.09 -1.83 10.15
C THR A 147 -0.36 -1.41 9.99
N PHE A 148 -0.60 -0.42 9.14
CA PHE A 148 -1.93 0.10 8.88
C PHE A 148 -2.52 -0.54 7.63
N ILE A 149 -3.73 -1.07 7.77
CA ILE A 149 -4.48 -1.75 6.72
C ILE A 149 -5.56 -0.79 6.20
N LEU A 150 -5.51 -0.48 4.90
CA LEU A 150 -6.40 0.46 4.23
C LEU A 150 -7.14 -0.23 3.09
N GLY A 151 -8.43 0.08 2.95
CA GLY A 151 -9.19 -0.22 1.74
C GLY A 151 -8.99 0.85 0.66
N ASP A 152 -9.31 0.49 -0.58
CA ASP A 152 -9.49 1.46 -1.66
C ASP A 152 -10.90 2.12 -1.58
N HIS A 153 -11.35 2.69 -2.70
CA HIS A 153 -12.67 3.31 -2.83
C HIS A 153 -13.87 2.38 -2.58
N LEU A 154 -13.69 1.04 -2.61
CA LEU A 154 -14.73 0.05 -2.30
C LEU A 154 -14.60 -0.49 -0.87
N GLY A 155 -13.58 -0.05 -0.12
CA GLY A 155 -13.25 -0.58 1.20
C GLY A 155 -12.60 -1.96 1.13
N ILE A 156 -12.67 -2.70 2.23
CA ILE A 156 -12.17 -4.08 2.31
C ILE A 156 -13.37 -5.03 2.25
N LYS A 157 -13.33 -6.03 1.39
CA LYS A 157 -14.43 -6.99 1.22
C LYS A 157 -14.62 -7.80 2.50
N LYS A 158 -15.88 -8.19 2.78
CA LYS A 158 -16.23 -8.99 3.97
C LYS A 158 -15.40 -10.27 4.12
N GLN A 159 -15.17 -10.97 3.01
CA GLN A 159 -14.37 -12.20 3.00
C GLN A 159 -12.92 -11.96 3.47
N ASP A 160 -12.33 -10.81 3.13
CA ASP A 160 -10.96 -10.44 3.50
C ASP A 160 -10.95 -9.91 4.96
N LEU A 161 -12.05 -9.30 5.41
CA LEU A 161 -12.25 -8.84 6.79
C LEU A 161 -12.29 -9.98 7.82
N GLU A 162 -12.74 -11.18 7.44
CA GLU A 162 -12.88 -12.29 8.41
C GLU A 162 -11.55 -12.71 9.04
N ARG A 163 -10.43 -12.56 8.32
CA ARG A 163 -9.08 -12.90 8.82
C ARG A 163 -8.38 -11.76 9.56
N ILE A 164 -8.83 -10.52 9.36
CA ILE A 164 -8.43 -9.35 10.18
C ILE A 164 -9.49 -9.03 11.25
N ARG A 165 -10.40 -9.96 11.49
CA ARG A 165 -11.40 -9.85 12.54
C ARG A 165 -10.69 -9.91 13.90
N GLY A 166 -10.94 -8.91 14.73
CA GLY A 166 -10.25 -8.74 16.01
C GLY A 166 -9.00 -7.84 15.93
N THR A 167 -8.59 -7.41 14.74
CA THR A 167 -7.59 -6.35 14.60
C THR A 167 -8.15 -5.04 15.17
N ARG A 168 -7.32 -4.32 15.94
CA ARG A 168 -7.68 -3.01 16.50
C ARG A 168 -8.00 -2.06 15.34
N SER A 169 -9.18 -1.44 15.38
CA SER A 169 -9.59 -0.45 14.39
C SER A 169 -9.21 0.96 14.83
N LEU A 170 -8.58 1.72 13.94
CA LEU A 170 -8.18 3.10 14.18
C LEU A 170 -8.83 4.08 13.22
N SER A 171 -9.16 5.25 13.74
CA SER A 171 -9.60 6.42 12.97
C SER A 171 -8.54 7.50 12.97
N VAL A 172 -8.50 8.29 11.89
CA VAL A 172 -7.65 9.49 11.76
C VAL A 172 -8.44 10.80 11.86
N GLY A 173 -9.75 10.70 12.09
CA GLY A 173 -10.64 11.85 12.18
C GLY A 173 -12.08 11.52 11.79
N PRO A 174 -12.97 12.52 11.82
CA PRO A 174 -14.40 12.32 11.57
C PRO A 174 -14.75 12.10 10.09
N GLU A 175 -13.90 12.59 9.18
CA GLU A 175 -14.15 12.54 7.75
C GLU A 175 -13.65 11.25 7.10
N THR A 176 -14.37 10.76 6.08
CA THR A 176 -13.91 9.66 5.25
C THR A 176 -12.90 10.19 4.24
N LEU A 177 -11.62 9.87 4.45
CA LEU A 177 -10.52 10.33 3.61
C LEU A 177 -10.17 9.34 2.50
N PHE A 178 -9.55 9.83 1.43
CA PHE A 178 -8.87 8.94 0.49
C PHE A 178 -7.72 8.20 1.19
N ALA A 179 -7.40 6.98 0.74
CA ALA A 179 -6.31 6.19 1.30
C ALA A 179 -4.98 6.98 1.38
N SER A 180 -4.65 7.75 0.35
CA SER A 180 -3.45 8.61 0.33
C SER A 180 -3.47 9.72 1.38
N GLN A 181 -4.64 10.32 1.65
CA GLN A 181 -4.81 11.32 2.70
C GLN A 181 -4.70 10.66 4.08
N THR A 182 -5.33 9.51 4.30
CA THR A 182 -5.20 8.72 5.53
C THR A 182 -3.73 8.41 5.81
N ILE A 183 -2.99 7.90 4.82
CA ILE A 183 -1.54 7.65 4.93
C ILE A 183 -0.78 8.92 5.32
N THR A 184 -1.14 10.07 4.74
CA THR A 184 -0.50 11.35 5.06
C THR A 184 -0.71 11.74 6.53
N VAL A 185 -1.94 11.61 7.05
CA VAL A 185 -2.26 11.90 8.46
C VAL A 185 -1.55 10.93 9.41
N LEU A 186 -1.57 9.63 9.10
CA LEU A 186 -0.85 8.59 9.84
C LEU A 186 0.66 8.90 9.91
N ASN A 187 1.25 9.28 8.77
CA ASN A 187 2.66 9.64 8.69
C ASN A 187 2.99 10.86 9.55
N ASN A 188 2.15 11.89 9.52
CA ASN A 188 2.31 13.09 10.34
C ASN A 188 2.23 12.75 11.83
N GLU A 189 1.26 11.96 12.26
CA GLU A 189 1.10 11.53 13.65
C GLU A 189 2.34 10.77 14.16
N LEU A 190 2.85 9.82 13.39
CA LEU A 190 4.06 9.07 13.74
C LEU A 190 5.30 9.97 13.79
N ASP A 191 5.40 10.96 12.89
CA ASP A 191 6.51 11.91 12.88
C ASP A 191 6.46 12.85 14.12
N ARG A 192 5.26 13.26 14.56
CA ARG A 192 5.07 14.04 15.79
C ARG A 192 5.54 13.27 17.01
N ARG A 193 5.08 12.03 17.18
CA ARG A 193 5.48 11.15 18.30
C ARG A 193 6.98 10.90 18.34
N LYS A 194 7.59 10.66 17.18
CA LYS A 194 9.05 10.49 17.08
C LYS A 194 9.82 11.74 17.57
N LYS A 195 9.22 12.92 17.49
CA LYS A 195 9.77 14.19 18.00
C LYS A 195 9.28 14.57 19.40
N GLY A 196 8.43 13.76 20.04
CA GLY A 196 7.83 14.07 21.34
C GLY A 196 6.80 15.22 21.30
N LEU A 197 6.11 15.41 20.17
CA LEU A 197 5.06 16.42 19.94
C LEU A 197 3.63 15.86 20.05
#